data_AF-A0A1Y1FEQ5-F1
#
_entry.id   AF-A0A1Y1FEQ5-F1
#
_cell.length_a   1.000
_cell.length_b   1.000
_cell.length_c   1.000
_cell.angle_alpha   90.00
_cell.angle_beta   90.00
_cell.angle_gamma   90.00
#
_symmetry.space_group_name_H-M   'P 1'
#
loop_
_entity.id
_entity.type
_entity.pdbx_description
1 polymer ?
#
loop_
_entity_poly.entity_id
_entity_poly.type
_entity_poly.pdbx_seq_one_letter_code
_entity_poly.pdbx_strand_id
1 'polypeptide(L)'
;FIKNMITGTSQADCAGLIVAAGVGEFEAGISKNGQTREHALLAFTLGVKQLIVGVNKIDSTEPPYSEARYVEIKKEVSTYIK
;
A
#
# COMPACT_ATOMS: atom_id res chain seq x y z
N PHE A 1 -4.86 -12.50 -12.61
CA PHE A 1 -4.77 -11.08 -12.20
C PHE A 1 -3.37 -10.50 -12.39
N ILE A 2 -2.29 -11.17 -11.94
CA ILE A 2 -0.91 -10.65 -12.05
C ILE A 2 -0.46 -10.35 -13.50
N LYS A 3 -0.82 -11.17 -14.51
CA LYS A 3 -0.46 -10.91 -15.91
C LYS A 3 -0.99 -9.56 -16.42
N ASN A 4 -2.23 -9.22 -16.11
CA ASN A 4 -2.86 -7.96 -16.53
C ASN A 4 -2.31 -6.77 -15.74
N MET A 5 -1.95 -6.98 -14.48
CA MET A 5 -1.28 -5.98 -13.66
C MET A 5 0.10 -5.64 -14.25
N ILE A 6 0.92 -6.62 -14.63
CA ILE A 6 2.25 -6.39 -15.21
C ILE A 6 2.16 -5.57 -16.50
N THR A 7 1.25 -5.91 -17.41
CA THR A 7 1.08 -5.17 -18.66
C THR A 7 0.58 -3.74 -18.42
N GLY A 8 -0.31 -3.52 -17.44
CA GLY A 8 -0.79 -2.19 -17.10
C GLY A 8 0.28 -1.32 -16.42
N THR A 9 0.97 -1.89 -15.44
CA THR A 9 2.02 -1.20 -14.67
C THR A 9 3.23 -0.87 -15.55
N SER A 10 3.55 -1.67 -16.58
CA SER A 10 4.64 -1.35 -17.52
C SER A 10 4.42 -0.09 -18.36
N GLN A 11 3.18 0.41 -18.43
CA GLN A 11 2.83 1.65 -19.13
C GLN A 11 2.46 2.79 -18.17
N ALA A 12 2.53 2.56 -16.86
CA ALA A 12 2.10 3.51 -15.87
C ALA A 12 3.22 4.48 -15.48
N ASP A 13 2.95 5.78 -15.60
CA ASP A 13 3.86 6.82 -15.08
C ASP A 13 3.77 6.96 -13.55
N CYS A 14 2.61 6.61 -12.99
CA CYS A 14 2.34 6.60 -11.55
C CYS A 14 1.52 5.37 -11.13
N ALA A 15 1.74 4.91 -9.91
CA ALA A 15 0.97 3.82 -9.30
C ALA A 15 0.22 4.32 -8.07
N GLY A 16 -1.02 3.87 -7.91
CA GLY A 16 -1.79 4.02 -6.68
C GLY A 16 -1.73 2.74 -5.86
N LEU A 17 -1.24 2.83 -4.62
CA LEU A 17 -1.22 1.74 -3.66
C LEU A 17 -2.26 2.01 -2.57
N ILE A 18 -3.24 1.11 -2.44
CA ILE A 18 -4.26 1.22 -1.41
C ILE A 18 -3.90 0.33 -0.22
N VAL A 19 -3.91 0.90 0.98
CA VAL A 19 -3.57 0.24 2.24
C VAL A 19 -4.76 0.34 3.18
N ALA A 20 -5.23 -0.78 3.73
CA ALA A 20 -6.30 -0.76 4.73
C ALA A 20 -5.78 -0.30 6.09
N ALA A 21 -6.55 0.54 6.79
CA ALA A 21 -6.21 1.05 8.11
C ALA A 21 -6.71 0.18 9.28
N GLY A 22 -7.65 -0.74 8.98
CA GLY A 22 -8.24 -1.64 9.97
C GLY A 22 -7.18 -2.43 10.75
N VAL A 23 -7.45 -2.65 12.03
CA VAL A 23 -6.59 -3.46 12.91
C VAL A 23 -6.61 -4.91 12.41
N GLY A 24 -5.44 -5.48 12.16
CA GLY A 24 -5.25 -6.82 11.57
C GLY A 24 -5.17 -6.82 10.05
N GLU A 25 -5.94 -5.96 9.34
CA GLU A 25 -5.89 -5.86 7.88
C GLU A 25 -4.58 -5.21 7.41
N PHE A 26 -4.15 -4.15 8.09
CA PHE A 26 -2.88 -3.49 7.81
C PHE A 26 -1.69 -4.43 8.01
N GLU A 27 -1.65 -5.10 9.16
CA GLU A 27 -0.59 -6.02 9.56
C GLU A 27 -0.51 -7.22 8.61
N ALA A 28 -1.65 -7.76 8.18
CA ALA A 28 -1.69 -8.81 7.17
C ALA A 28 -1.17 -8.32 5.81
N GLY A 29 -1.54 -7.10 5.41
CA GLY A 29 -1.13 -6.49 4.14
C GLY A 29 0.37 -6.17 4.05
N ILE A 30 0.99 -5.76 5.15
CA ILE A 30 2.43 -5.43 5.22
C ILE A 30 3.31 -6.63 5.60
N SER A 31 2.69 -7.76 5.97
CA SER A 31 3.40 -9.00 6.30
C SER A 31 4.29 -9.50 5.15
N LYS A 32 5.19 -10.45 5.44
CA LYS A 32 6.08 -11.03 4.40
C LYS A 32 5.35 -11.64 3.21
N ASN A 33 4.13 -12.13 3.43
CA ASN A 33 3.26 -12.72 2.40
C ASN A 33 2.13 -11.76 1.99
N GLY A 34 2.21 -10.50 2.43
CA GLY A 34 1.20 -9.49 2.20
C GLY A 34 1.24 -8.94 0.77
N GLN A 35 0.06 -8.77 0.18
CA GLN A 35 -0.09 -8.32 -1.21
C GLN A 35 0.35 -6.87 -1.41
N THR A 36 0.16 -5.99 -0.42
CA THR A 36 0.59 -4.59 -0.48
C THR A 36 2.09 -4.48 -0.75
N ARG A 37 2.88 -5.37 -0.15
CA ARG A 37 4.33 -5.43 -0.33
C ARG A 37 4.72 -5.94 -1.71
N GLU A 38 4.10 -7.03 -2.16
CA GLU A 38 4.36 -7.62 -3.47
C GLU A 38 4.03 -6.63 -4.60
N HIS A 39 2.89 -5.94 -4.49
CA HIS A 39 2.45 -4.94 -5.46
C HIS A 39 3.35 -3.69 -5.49
N ALA A 40 3.80 -3.20 -4.32
CA ALA A 40 4.74 -2.07 -4.26
C ALA A 40 6.08 -2.42 -4.92
N LEU A 41 6.61 -3.61 -4.64
CA LEU A 41 7.86 -4.09 -5.25
C LEU A 41 7.70 -4.27 -6.77
N LEU A 42 6.59 -4.84 -7.22
CA LEU A 42 6.31 -5.04 -8.64
C LEU A 42 6.15 -3.70 -9.39
N ALA A 43 5.53 -2.69 -8.78
CA ALA A 43 5.48 -1.35 -9.35
C ALA A 43 6.87 -0.73 -9.51
N PHE A 44 7.73 -0.90 -8.51
CA PHE A 44 9.11 -0.42 -8.55
C PHE A 44 9.96 -1.14 -9.61
N THR A 45 9.88 -2.47 -9.69
CA THR A 45 10.65 -3.25 -10.68
C THR A 45 10.23 -3.01 -12.12
N LEU A 46 8.96 -2.64 -12.34
CA LEU A 46 8.45 -2.26 -13.66
C LEU A 46 8.73 -0.81 -14.05
N GLY A 47 9.43 -0.04 -13.20
CA GLY A 47 9.93 1.29 -13.54
C GLY A 47 9.01 2.44 -13.16
N VAL A 48 7.96 2.21 -12.36
CA VAL A 48 7.09 3.27 -11.87
C VAL A 48 7.82 4.08 -10.80
N LYS A 49 8.17 5.32 -11.12
CA LYS A 49 8.93 6.22 -10.22
C LYS A 49 8.07 6.99 -9.24
N GLN A 50 6.77 7.13 -9.53
CA GLN A 50 5.84 7.87 -8.68
C GLN A 50 4.81 6.92 -8.09
N LEU A 51 4.78 6.83 -6.75
CA LEU A 51 3.84 5.99 -6.02
C LEU A 51 3.01 6.85 -5.08
N ILE A 52 1.69 6.78 -5.22
CA ILE A 52 0.72 7.46 -4.35
C ILE A 52 0.13 6.40 -3.42
N VAL A 53 0.22 6.62 -2.11
CA VAL A 53 -0.33 5.71 -1.11
C VAL A 53 -1.65 6.27 -0.57
N GLY A 54 -2.73 5.54 -0.76
CA GLY A 54 -4.05 5.83 -0.19
C GLY A 54 -4.34 4.94 1.01
N VAL A 55 -4.61 5.53 2.16
CA VAL A 55 -5.06 4.79 3.36
C VAL A 55 -6.58 4.71 3.34
N ASN A 56 -7.11 3.49 3.29
CA ASN A 56 -8.54 3.18 3.13
C ASN A 56 -9.11 2.56 4.41
N LYS A 57 -10.44 2.56 4.56
CA LYS A 57 -11.17 2.05 5.74
C LYS A 57 -10.76 2.71 7.07
N ILE A 58 -10.49 4.01 7.06
CA ILE A 58 -10.07 4.74 8.26
C ILE A 58 -11.23 4.86 9.29
N ASP A 59 -12.47 4.73 8.84
CA ASP A 59 -13.67 4.59 9.66
C ASP A 59 -13.65 3.34 10.55
N SER A 60 -12.98 2.27 10.09
CA SER A 60 -12.87 0.98 10.79
C SER A 60 -11.69 0.93 11.77
N THR A 61 -11.03 2.06 12.01
CA THR A 61 -9.99 2.17 13.06
C THR A 61 -10.64 2.28 14.43
N GLU A 62 -9.92 1.92 15.48
CA GLU A 62 -10.37 2.06 16.87
C GLU A 62 -9.47 3.08 17.59
N PRO A 63 -9.96 4.30 17.92
CA PRO A 63 -11.27 4.89 17.59
C PRO A 63 -11.40 5.23 16.08
N PRO A 64 -12.64 5.37 15.55
CA PRO A 64 -12.85 5.73 14.14
C PRO A 64 -12.13 7.02 13.77
N TYR A 65 -11.54 7.05 12.56
CA TYR A 65 -10.74 8.19 12.07
C TYR A 65 -9.55 8.56 12.98
N SER A 66 -8.91 7.56 13.62
CA SER A 66 -7.74 7.78 14.47
C SER A 66 -6.55 8.31 13.67
N GLU A 67 -6.15 9.55 13.96
CA GLU A 67 -4.94 10.17 13.39
C GLU A 67 -3.68 9.39 13.79
N ALA A 68 -3.62 8.90 15.03
CA ALA A 68 -2.48 8.13 15.53
C ALA A 68 -2.23 6.88 14.65
N ARG A 69 -3.30 6.19 14.25
CA ARG A 69 -3.22 5.03 13.36
C ARG A 69 -2.75 5.40 11.96
N TYR A 70 -3.23 6.52 11.43
CA TYR A 70 -2.76 7.02 10.13
C TYR A 70 -1.26 7.36 10.15
N VAL A 71 -0.78 8.02 11.21
CA VAL A 71 0.64 8.39 11.36
C VAL A 71 1.53 7.15 11.47
N GLU A 72 1.09 6.12 12.20
CA GLU A 72 1.76 4.83 12.30
C GLU A 72 1.91 4.17 10.92
N ILE A 73 0.79 3.99 10.20
CA ILE A 73 0.76 3.40 8.85
C ILE A 73 1.65 4.18 7.90
N LYS A 74 1.56 5.51 7.91
CA LYS A 74 2.40 6.38 7.06
C LYS A 74 3.88 6.14 7.33
N LYS A 75 4.29 6.03 8.60
CA LYS A 75 5.68 5.81 8.99
C LYS A 75 6.19 4.45 8.53
N GLU A 76 5.42 3.40 8.75
CA GLU A 76 5.80 2.05 8.32
C GLU A 76 5.89 1.96 6.80
N VAL A 77 4.84 2.39 6.08
CA VAL A 77 4.80 2.33 4.62
C VAL A 77 5.91 3.17 3.99
N SER A 78 6.21 4.35 4.55
CA SER A 78 7.35 5.17 4.11
C SER A 78 8.71 4.49 4.33
N THR A 79 8.84 3.72 5.41
CA THR A 79 10.08 2.97 5.69
C THR A 79 10.24 1.79 4.71
N TYR A 80 9.14 1.20 4.27
CA TYR A 80 9.14 0.08 3.33
C TYR A 80 9.38 0.47 1.87
N ILE A 81 8.92 1.66 1.46
CA ILE A 81 9.01 2.14 0.06
C ILE A 81 10.34 2.86 -0.23
N LYS A 82 11.06 3.27 0.82
CA LYS A 82 12.37 3.95 0.71
C LYS A 82 13.50 2.97 0.43
#